data_AF-A0A7Y3L2X7-F1
#
_entry.id   AF-A0A7Y3L2X7-F1
#
_cell.length_a   1.000
_cell.length_b   1.000
_cell.length_c   1.000
_cell.angle_alpha   90.00
_cell.angle_beta   90.00
_cell.angle_gamma   90.00
#
_symmetry.space_group_name_H-M   'P 1'
#
loop_
_entity.id
_entity.type
_entity.pdbx_description
1 polymer ?
#
loop_
_entity_poly.entity_id
_entity_poly.type
_entity_poly.pdbx_seq_one_letter_code
_entity_poly.pdbx_strand_id
1 'polypeptide(L)'
;MEGPEASSAPDENEARWNEKKMAALLDAGVDAIQRSRYVFIAITIAGILMLSAQFNAYLPWIREPVHMTSAEILKAATEKNPPVEGCGQGLSSGLNASQDCQKNLAATEAEFKDTQDHLRRELWEDLHIVDVPVLGLKFDVWDLQTIGSVAMAVLALWYFFAQRRENHVIGSIVDEAIKALDHKDAKKELPAYLYYGIAHHQVFSTATTKNLLNESKFMLKPLSAIRALTFMPFWVPLVVLSADALSIVLPHKQATLPNDWGSIAHMGGWQIVEILVRSIICLSMACYSRRLCREAGKFEDKTRTWFGGLAQRVDPDSAKRDHRLQELYNQEADRARNKKRNSGKA
;
A
#
# COMPACT_ATOMS: atom_id res chain seq x y z
N MET A 1 -67.70 11.59 -31.18
CA MET A 1 -67.55 10.35 -30.40
C MET A 1 -66.30 9.68 -30.91
N GLU A 2 -65.15 10.09 -30.39
CA GLU A 2 -63.89 9.38 -30.63
C GLU A 2 -63.91 8.15 -29.74
N GLY A 3 -63.85 6.97 -30.36
CA GLY A 3 -63.82 5.70 -29.63
C GLY A 3 -62.54 5.63 -28.79
N PRO A 4 -62.57 4.92 -27.64
CA PRO A 4 -61.39 4.75 -26.81
C PRO A 4 -60.27 4.14 -27.66
N GLU A 5 -59.20 4.89 -27.88
CA GLU A 5 -57.99 4.39 -28.51
C GLU A 5 -57.51 3.19 -27.68
N ALA A 6 -57.52 2.01 -28.30
CA ALA A 6 -57.04 0.80 -27.69
C ALA A 6 -55.54 1.00 -27.38
N SER A 7 -55.23 1.21 -26.11
CA SER A 7 -53.86 1.18 -25.58
C SER A 7 -53.19 -0.11 -26.05
N SER A 8 -52.31 0.00 -27.06
CA SER A 8 -51.55 -1.12 -27.57
C SER A 8 -50.63 -1.57 -26.45
N ALA A 9 -50.85 -2.79 -25.94
CA ALA A 9 -49.94 -3.40 -24.99
C ALA A 9 -48.50 -3.28 -25.52
N PRO A 10 -47.53 -2.93 -24.67
CA PRO A 10 -46.14 -2.80 -25.09
C PRO A 10 -45.70 -4.08 -25.80
N ASP A 11 -45.04 -3.93 -26.95
CA ASP A 11 -44.55 -5.05 -27.76
C ASP A 11 -43.66 -5.94 -26.87
N GLU A 12 -44.01 -7.21 -26.75
CA GLU A 12 -43.27 -8.20 -25.96
C GLU A 12 -41.77 -8.22 -26.33
N ASN A 13 -41.46 -7.91 -27.59
CA ASN A 13 -40.09 -7.79 -28.06
C ASN A 13 -39.33 -6.61 -27.43
N GLU A 14 -39.99 -5.47 -27.22
CA GLU A 14 -39.38 -4.29 -26.61
C GLU A 14 -39.08 -4.54 -25.13
N ALA A 15 -40.00 -5.17 -24.40
CA ALA A 15 -39.80 -5.56 -23.01
C ALA A 15 -38.60 -6.50 -22.86
N ARG A 16 -38.51 -7.52 -23.72
CA ARG A 16 -37.40 -8.48 -23.73
C ARG A 16 -36.06 -7.84 -24.11
N TRP A 17 -36.07 -6.88 -25.04
CA TRP A 17 -34.88 -6.11 -25.40
C TRP A 17 -34.37 -5.27 -24.23
N ASN A 18 -35.28 -4.57 -23.54
CA ASN A 18 -34.95 -3.73 -22.39
C ASN A 18 -34.36 -4.57 -21.25
N GLU A 19 -34.95 -5.73 -20.94
CA GLU A 19 -34.41 -6.66 -19.94
C GLU A 19 -32.97 -7.09 -20.26
N LYS A 20 -32.71 -7.52 -21.50
CA LYS A 20 -31.36 -7.90 -21.95
C LYS A 20 -30.37 -6.74 -21.89
N LYS A 21 -30.80 -5.54 -22.29
CA LYS A 21 -29.98 -4.33 -22.22
C LYS A 21 -29.61 -4.01 -20.77
N MET A 22 -30.55 -4.15 -19.83
CA MET A 22 -30.30 -3.88 -18.41
C MET A 22 -29.38 -4.91 -17.78
N ALA A 23 -29.56 -6.19 -18.09
CA ALA A 23 -28.65 -7.25 -17.66
C ALA A 23 -27.22 -6.98 -18.17
N ALA A 24 -27.07 -6.65 -19.46
CA ALA A 24 -25.76 -6.34 -20.04
C ALA A 24 -25.11 -5.09 -19.42
N LEU A 25 -25.90 -4.08 -19.08
CA LEU A 25 -25.44 -2.88 -18.39
C LEU A 25 -24.98 -3.20 -16.96
N LEU A 26 -25.75 -3.98 -16.22
CA LEU A 26 -25.39 -4.42 -14.87
C LEU A 26 -24.10 -5.25 -14.90
N ASP A 27 -24.00 -6.23 -15.78
CA ASP A 27 -22.80 -7.07 -15.96
C ASP A 27 -21.57 -6.22 -16.29
N ALA A 28 -21.69 -5.24 -17.19
CA ALA A 28 -20.62 -4.31 -17.51
C ALA A 28 -20.20 -3.47 -16.30
N GLY A 29 -21.17 -3.05 -15.47
CA GLY A 29 -20.91 -2.34 -14.22
C GLY A 29 -20.14 -3.19 -13.22
N VAL A 30 -20.57 -4.44 -13.03
CA VAL A 30 -19.91 -5.41 -12.14
C VAL A 30 -18.48 -5.69 -12.59
N ASP A 31 -18.26 -5.97 -13.87
CA ASP A 31 -16.92 -6.18 -14.44
C ASP A 31 -16.02 -4.94 -14.25
N ALA A 32 -16.53 -3.73 -14.49
CA ALA A 32 -15.76 -2.51 -14.31
C ALA A 32 -15.33 -2.31 -12.84
N ILE A 33 -16.23 -2.54 -11.89
CA ILE A 33 -15.94 -2.43 -10.46
C ILE A 33 -14.94 -3.51 -10.02
N GLN A 34 -15.08 -4.75 -10.51
CA GLN A 34 -14.15 -5.83 -10.20
C GLN A 34 -12.72 -5.49 -10.66
N ARG A 35 -12.56 -4.98 -11.89
CA ARG A 35 -11.24 -4.55 -12.41
C ARG A 35 -10.60 -3.49 -11.53
N SER A 36 -11.38 -2.47 -11.16
CA SER A 36 -10.94 -1.39 -10.28
C SER A 36 -10.41 -1.91 -8.93
N ARG A 37 -11.13 -2.89 -8.35
CA ARG A 37 -10.73 -3.57 -7.11
C ARG A 37 -9.45 -4.39 -7.25
N TYR A 38 -9.31 -5.15 -8.33
CA TYR A 38 -8.11 -5.95 -8.57
C TYR A 38 -6.87 -5.06 -8.64
N VAL A 39 -6.97 -3.92 -9.31
CA VAL A 39 -5.86 -2.96 -9.38
C VAL A 39 -5.56 -2.34 -8.01
N PHE A 40 -6.59 -2.00 -7.22
CA PHE A 40 -6.39 -1.52 -5.85
C PHE A 40 -5.68 -2.55 -4.95
N ILE A 41 -6.06 -3.83 -5.03
CA ILE A 41 -5.41 -4.92 -4.31
C ILE A 41 -3.96 -5.07 -4.77
N ALA A 42 -3.71 -5.03 -6.08
CA ALA A 42 -2.36 -5.08 -6.64
C ALA A 42 -1.47 -3.94 -6.14
N ILE A 43 -1.98 -2.71 -6.11
CA ILE A 43 -1.30 -1.54 -5.52
C ILE A 43 -0.95 -1.78 -4.06
N THR A 44 -1.90 -2.33 -3.29
CA THR A 44 -1.72 -2.57 -1.85
C THR A 44 -0.63 -3.62 -1.61
N ILE A 45 -0.68 -4.74 -2.33
CA ILE A 45 0.33 -5.81 -2.25
C ILE A 45 1.70 -5.27 -2.65
N ALA A 46 1.81 -4.58 -3.79
CA ALA A 46 3.06 -3.99 -4.25
C ALA A 46 3.64 -2.99 -3.23
N GLY A 47 2.79 -2.12 -2.68
CA GLY A 47 3.18 -1.17 -1.64
C GLY A 47 3.70 -1.85 -0.38
N ILE A 48 3.02 -2.90 0.11
CA ILE A 48 3.45 -3.67 1.28
C ILE A 48 4.80 -4.35 1.01
N LEU A 49 4.96 -5.00 -0.15
CA LEU A 49 6.22 -5.66 -0.52
C LEU A 49 7.39 -4.67 -0.57
N MET A 50 7.19 -3.50 -1.17
CA MET A 50 8.20 -2.45 -1.19
C MET A 50 8.57 -1.97 0.22
N LEU A 51 7.58 -1.74 1.08
CA LEU A 51 7.84 -1.30 2.45
C LEU A 51 8.53 -2.38 3.28
N SER A 52 8.16 -3.65 3.10
CA SER A 52 8.84 -4.78 3.76
C SER A 52 10.28 -4.94 3.29
N ALA A 53 10.54 -4.80 1.98
CA ALA A 53 11.90 -4.82 1.44
C ALA A 53 12.75 -3.67 2.02
N GLN A 54 12.21 -2.44 2.03
CA GLN A 54 12.88 -1.29 2.63
C GLN A 54 13.11 -1.50 4.13
N PHE A 55 12.11 -1.99 4.86
CA PHE A 55 12.20 -2.27 6.29
C PHE A 55 13.30 -3.28 6.59
N ASN A 56 13.38 -4.37 5.83
CA ASN A 56 14.41 -5.40 5.97
C ASN A 56 15.81 -4.87 5.64
N ALA A 57 15.92 -3.96 4.68
CA ALA A 57 17.17 -3.34 4.30
C ALA A 57 17.71 -2.34 5.33
N TYR A 58 16.82 -1.68 6.07
CA TYR A 58 17.19 -0.59 6.97
C TYR A 58 17.18 -0.93 8.45
N LEU A 59 16.43 -1.95 8.90
CA LEU A 59 16.36 -2.25 10.33
C LEU A 59 17.47 -3.19 10.80
N PRO A 60 18.35 -2.70 11.69
CA PRO A 60 19.62 -3.34 11.99
C PRO A 60 19.54 -4.45 13.04
N TRP A 61 18.38 -4.73 13.66
CA TRP A 61 18.30 -5.75 14.73
C TRP A 61 18.61 -7.18 14.24
N ILE A 62 18.53 -7.44 12.93
CA ILE A 62 19.01 -8.71 12.32
C ILE A 62 20.53 -8.68 12.06
N ARG A 63 21.13 -7.48 11.96
CA ARG A 63 22.54 -7.25 11.58
C ARG A 63 23.49 -7.14 12.77
N GLU A 64 22.97 -6.84 13.96
CA GLU A 64 23.73 -6.69 15.20
C GLU A 64 24.62 -7.90 15.60
N PRO A 65 24.23 -9.19 15.41
CA PRO A 65 25.11 -10.32 15.75
C PRO A 65 26.36 -10.44 14.85
N VAL A 66 26.39 -9.75 13.69
CA VAL A 66 27.53 -9.78 12.75
C VAL A 66 28.65 -8.81 13.17
N HIS A 67 28.37 -7.93 14.14
CA HIS A 67 29.28 -6.88 14.58
C HIS A 67 30.12 -7.24 15.80
N MET A 68 30.16 -8.50 16.23
CA MET A 68 31.16 -8.90 17.22
C MET A 68 32.54 -8.52 16.68
N THR A 69 33.19 -7.59 17.37
CA THR A 69 34.53 -7.14 17.01
C THR A 69 35.50 -8.29 17.17
N SER A 70 36.58 -8.31 16.40
CA SER A 70 37.64 -9.34 16.53
C SER A 70 38.10 -9.48 17.98
N ALA A 71 38.06 -8.39 18.76
CA ALA A 71 38.35 -8.36 20.19
C ALA A 71 37.27 -9.04 21.07
N GLU A 72 35.98 -8.81 20.79
CA GLU A 72 34.87 -9.50 21.48
C GLU A 72 34.84 -10.99 21.13
N ILE A 73 35.20 -11.35 19.91
CA ILE A 73 35.36 -12.73 19.46
C ILE A 73 36.55 -13.37 20.17
N LEU A 74 37.71 -12.70 20.21
CA LEU A 74 38.87 -13.19 20.94
C LEU A 74 38.52 -13.39 22.41
N LYS A 75 37.78 -12.45 23.00
CA LYS A 75 37.30 -12.55 24.39
C LYS A 75 36.37 -13.75 24.58
N ALA A 76 35.38 -13.94 23.71
CA ALA A 76 34.46 -15.08 23.77
C ALA A 76 35.17 -16.43 23.53
N ALA A 77 36.14 -16.48 22.63
CA ALA A 77 36.95 -17.66 22.35
C ALA A 77 37.88 -18.00 23.53
N THR A 78 38.50 -16.99 24.15
CA THR A 78 39.34 -17.13 25.35
C THR A 78 38.52 -17.54 26.57
N GLU A 79 37.27 -17.08 26.66
CA GLU A 79 36.33 -17.48 27.71
C GLU A 79 35.86 -18.94 27.54
N LYS A 80 35.66 -19.39 26.31
CA LYS A 80 35.21 -20.77 26.01
C LYS A 80 36.35 -21.80 26.09
N ASN A 81 37.57 -21.39 25.75
CA ASN A 81 38.78 -22.20 25.86
C ASN A 81 39.78 -21.45 26.76
N PRO A 82 39.61 -21.51 28.09
CA PRO A 82 40.56 -20.88 28.99
C PRO A 82 41.97 -21.42 28.69
N PRO A 83 43.00 -20.56 28.68
CA PRO A 83 44.35 -20.99 28.39
C PRO A 83 44.71 -22.13 29.33
N VAL A 84 45.08 -23.29 28.77
CA VAL A 84 45.50 -24.45 29.53
C VAL A 84 46.60 -23.99 30.49
N GLU A 85 46.36 -24.08 31.80
CA GLU A 85 47.21 -23.51 32.87
C GLU A 85 48.66 -24.05 32.92
N GLY A 86 49.12 -24.78 31.90
CA GLY A 86 50.46 -25.37 31.80
C GLY A 86 51.50 -24.60 30.99
N CYS A 87 51.18 -23.51 30.29
CA CYS A 87 52.17 -22.78 29.47
C CYS A 87 53.11 -21.83 30.27
N GLY A 88 52.93 -21.68 31.58
CA GLY A 88 53.55 -20.61 32.36
C GLY A 88 54.84 -20.91 33.13
N GLN A 89 55.31 -22.16 33.25
CA GLN A 89 56.38 -22.47 34.24
C GLN A 89 57.61 -23.25 33.74
N GLY A 90 57.77 -23.47 32.42
CA GLY A 90 58.97 -24.12 31.84
C GLY A 90 59.92 -23.14 31.15
N LEU A 91 60.62 -22.27 31.89
CA LEU A 91 61.37 -21.13 31.33
C LEU A 91 62.73 -21.43 30.66
N SER A 92 63.12 -22.69 30.44
CA SER A 92 64.49 -23.01 30.00
C SER A 92 64.64 -23.92 28.78
N SER A 93 63.55 -24.38 28.16
CA SER A 93 63.66 -25.20 26.94
C SER A 93 62.43 -25.08 26.07
N GLY A 94 62.47 -24.19 25.06
CA GLY A 94 61.53 -24.28 23.94
C GLY A 94 61.21 -22.97 23.22
N LEU A 95 62.17 -22.38 22.50
CA LEU A 95 61.88 -21.43 21.40
C LEU A 95 60.82 -21.99 20.43
N ASN A 96 60.77 -23.31 20.26
CA ASN A 96 59.85 -23.99 19.36
C ASN A 96 58.39 -24.00 19.87
N ALA A 97 58.15 -24.07 21.18
CA ALA A 97 56.79 -24.11 21.74
C ALA A 97 56.02 -22.78 21.60
N SER A 98 56.75 -21.65 21.64
CA SER A 98 56.17 -20.33 21.37
C SER A 98 55.77 -20.18 19.90
N GLN A 99 56.54 -20.76 18.98
CA GLN A 99 56.26 -20.70 17.54
C GLN A 99 55.02 -21.51 17.15
N ASP A 100 54.81 -22.67 17.77
CA ASP A 100 53.63 -23.52 17.49
C ASP A 100 52.34 -22.89 18.03
N CYS A 101 52.39 -22.21 19.18
CA CYS A 101 51.26 -21.45 19.71
C CYS A 101 50.85 -20.29 18.79
N GLN A 102 51.84 -19.54 18.26
CA GLN A 102 51.58 -18.46 17.30
C GLN A 102 50.97 -18.97 15.98
N LYS A 103 51.44 -20.12 15.49
CA LYS A 103 50.87 -20.74 14.27
C LYS A 103 49.41 -21.16 14.47
N ASN A 104 49.09 -21.77 15.62
CA ASN A 104 47.73 -22.18 15.93
C ASN A 104 46.79 -20.96 16.06
N LEU A 105 47.27 -19.87 16.68
CA LEU A 105 46.50 -18.62 16.79
C LEU A 105 46.22 -18.00 15.42
N ALA A 106 47.24 -17.92 14.55
CA ALA A 106 47.10 -17.40 13.19
C ALA A 106 46.16 -18.28 12.33
N ALA A 107 46.19 -19.60 12.51
CA ALA A 107 45.28 -20.51 11.82
C ALA A 107 43.82 -20.31 12.26
N THR A 108 43.57 -20.18 13.57
CA THR A 108 42.23 -19.87 14.09
C THR A 108 41.72 -18.50 13.66
N GLU A 109 42.60 -17.50 13.56
CA GLU A 109 42.24 -16.16 13.06
C GLU A 109 41.85 -16.21 11.58
N ALA A 110 42.58 -16.98 10.77
CA ALA A 110 42.28 -17.17 9.36
C ALA A 110 40.96 -17.92 9.13
N GLU A 111 40.71 -19.03 9.83
CA GLU A 111 39.45 -19.81 9.76
C GLU A 111 38.24 -18.97 10.19
N PHE A 112 38.41 -18.17 11.25
CA PHE A 112 37.36 -17.29 11.70
C PHE A 112 37.06 -16.18 10.69
N LYS A 113 38.10 -15.56 10.11
CA LYS A 113 37.93 -14.53 9.08
C LYS A 113 37.22 -15.09 7.85
N ASP A 114 37.55 -16.30 7.41
CA ASP A 114 36.86 -16.97 6.31
C ASP A 114 35.39 -17.24 6.63
N THR A 115 35.10 -17.72 7.84
CA THR A 115 33.72 -17.92 8.32
C THR A 115 32.94 -16.61 8.36
N GLN A 116 33.56 -15.52 8.82
CA GLN A 116 32.96 -14.19 8.85
C GLN A 116 32.71 -13.64 7.44
N ASP A 117 33.66 -13.80 6.52
CA ASP A 117 33.51 -13.38 5.12
C ASP A 117 32.46 -14.22 4.37
N HIS A 118 32.31 -15.49 4.72
CA HIS A 118 31.26 -16.36 4.20
C HIS A 118 29.88 -15.94 4.72
N LEU A 119 29.71 -15.81 6.03
CA LEU A 119 28.47 -15.32 6.64
C LEU A 119 28.09 -13.95 6.11
N ARG A 120 29.06 -13.03 5.97
CA ARG A 120 28.82 -11.70 5.43
C ARG A 120 28.34 -11.76 3.98
N ARG A 121 28.87 -12.67 3.17
CA ARG A 121 28.40 -12.89 1.78
C ARG A 121 26.99 -13.46 1.75
N GLU A 122 26.71 -14.50 2.53
CA GLU A 122 25.37 -15.09 2.58
C GLU A 122 24.33 -14.09 3.10
N LEU A 123 24.60 -13.41 4.21
CA LEU A 123 23.75 -12.34 4.72
C LEU A 123 23.60 -11.20 3.71
N TRP A 124 24.66 -10.84 3.00
CA TRP A 124 24.59 -9.81 1.97
C TRP A 124 23.64 -10.23 0.84
N GLU A 125 23.82 -11.44 0.32
CA GLU A 125 22.99 -12.00 -0.74
C GLU A 125 21.53 -12.11 -0.29
N ASP A 126 21.27 -12.59 0.93
CA ASP A 126 19.91 -12.76 1.46
C ASP A 126 19.20 -11.44 1.80
N LEU A 127 19.95 -10.42 2.24
CA LEU A 127 19.36 -9.13 2.67
C LEU A 127 19.26 -8.08 1.56
N HIS A 128 20.18 -8.08 0.60
CA HIS A 128 20.26 -7.04 -0.44
C HIS A 128 19.71 -7.51 -1.78
N ILE A 129 19.60 -8.82 -2.02
CA ILE A 129 19.03 -9.33 -3.27
C ILE A 129 17.59 -9.73 -3.00
N VAL A 130 16.65 -8.98 -3.57
CA VAL A 130 15.25 -9.37 -3.59
C VAL A 130 15.06 -10.35 -4.75
N ASP A 131 14.85 -11.63 -4.41
CA ASP A 131 14.46 -12.66 -5.38
C ASP A 131 12.93 -12.73 -5.47
N VAL A 132 12.40 -12.60 -6.70
CA VAL A 132 10.98 -12.83 -7.00
C VAL A 132 10.89 -14.13 -7.81
N PRO A 133 10.72 -15.30 -7.17
CA PRO A 133 10.87 -16.60 -7.82
C PRO A 133 9.90 -16.81 -8.98
N VAL A 134 8.69 -16.23 -8.87
CA VAL A 134 7.63 -16.35 -9.90
C VAL A 134 8.04 -15.68 -11.22
N LEU A 135 8.85 -14.62 -11.16
CA LEU A 135 9.31 -13.89 -12.34
C LEU A 135 10.76 -14.24 -12.73
N GLY A 136 11.49 -14.97 -11.89
CA GLY A 136 12.92 -15.22 -12.07
C GLY A 136 13.76 -13.94 -12.06
N LEU A 137 13.26 -12.88 -11.42
CA LEU A 137 13.93 -11.58 -11.34
C LEU A 137 14.65 -11.48 -9.99
N LYS A 138 15.94 -11.14 -10.06
CA LYS A 138 16.76 -10.75 -8.92
C LYS A 138 17.17 -9.31 -9.10
N PHE A 139 16.87 -8.46 -8.12
CA PHE A 139 17.31 -7.08 -8.15
C PHE A 139 17.86 -6.69 -6.78
N ASP A 140 18.80 -5.77 -6.80
CA ASP A 140 19.35 -5.20 -5.58
C ASP A 140 18.29 -4.30 -4.94
N VAL A 141 18.21 -4.27 -3.61
CA VAL A 141 17.43 -3.30 -2.85
C VAL A 141 17.73 -1.87 -3.31
N TRP A 142 18.97 -1.56 -3.72
CA TRP A 142 19.31 -0.23 -4.24
C TRP A 142 18.54 0.14 -5.52
N ASP A 143 18.12 -0.85 -6.31
CA ASP A 143 17.31 -0.63 -7.52
C ASP A 143 15.81 -0.52 -7.20
N LEU A 144 15.39 -0.88 -5.98
CA LEU A 144 14.01 -0.78 -5.52
C LEU A 144 13.47 0.65 -5.63
N GLN A 145 14.30 1.66 -5.39
CA GLN A 145 13.92 3.07 -5.53
C GLN A 145 13.48 3.39 -6.97
N THR A 146 14.21 2.91 -7.97
CA THR A 146 13.95 3.21 -9.38
C THR A 146 12.88 2.28 -9.94
N ILE A 147 13.08 0.97 -9.82
CA ILE A 147 12.17 -0.05 -10.37
C ILE A 147 10.82 0.00 -9.64
N GLY A 148 10.84 0.11 -8.31
CA GLY A 148 9.63 0.17 -7.50
C GLY A 148 8.83 1.45 -7.75
N SER A 149 9.46 2.61 -7.90
CA SER A 149 8.74 3.86 -8.21
C SER A 149 8.11 3.84 -9.61
N VAL A 150 8.80 3.27 -10.61
CA VAL A 150 8.24 3.06 -11.96
C VAL A 150 7.09 2.07 -11.92
N ALA A 151 7.23 0.94 -11.22
CA ALA A 151 6.17 -0.06 -11.08
C ALA A 151 4.92 0.55 -10.42
N MET A 152 5.08 1.32 -9.35
CA MET A 152 3.98 2.02 -8.69
C MET A 152 3.32 3.05 -9.61
N ALA A 153 4.09 3.76 -10.44
CA ALA A 153 3.54 4.69 -11.44
C ALA A 153 2.71 3.97 -12.52
N VAL A 154 3.15 2.80 -12.98
CA VAL A 154 2.38 1.97 -13.91
C VAL A 154 1.07 1.50 -13.28
N LEU A 155 1.11 1.05 -12.02
CA LEU A 155 -0.10 0.65 -11.28
C LEU A 155 -1.04 1.84 -11.04
N ALA A 156 -0.52 3.04 -10.76
CA ALA A 156 -1.33 4.25 -10.65
C ALA A 156 -2.03 4.60 -11.97
N LEU A 157 -1.35 4.43 -13.10
CA LEU A 157 -1.93 4.65 -14.43
C LEU A 157 -3.04 3.64 -14.73
N TRP A 158 -2.81 2.36 -14.40
CA TRP A 158 -3.83 1.33 -14.55
C TRP A 158 -5.04 1.64 -13.67
N TYR A 159 -4.82 2.04 -12.42
CA TYR A 159 -5.89 2.42 -11.50
C TYR A 159 -6.71 3.59 -12.03
N PHE A 160 -6.05 4.61 -12.57
CA PHE A 160 -6.72 5.75 -13.20
C PHE A 160 -7.66 5.32 -14.34
N PHE A 161 -7.20 4.45 -15.24
CA PHE A 161 -8.05 3.98 -16.35
C PHE A 161 -9.17 3.06 -15.89
N ALA A 162 -8.94 2.21 -14.88
CA ALA A 162 -9.97 1.37 -14.29
C ALA A 162 -11.09 2.23 -13.67
N GLN A 163 -10.71 3.24 -12.87
CA GLN A 163 -11.63 4.20 -12.25
C GLN A 163 -12.38 5.05 -13.29
N ARG A 164 -11.69 5.49 -14.35
CA ARG A 164 -12.34 6.22 -15.46
C ARG A 164 -13.41 5.37 -16.15
N ARG A 165 -13.12 4.09 -16.42
CA ARG A 165 -14.06 3.16 -17.04
C ARG A 165 -15.24 2.87 -16.12
N GLU A 166 -14.98 2.58 -14.85
CA GLU A 166 -16.00 2.39 -13.81
C GLU A 166 -16.97 3.58 -13.78
N ASN A 167 -16.45 4.80 -13.69
CA ASN A 167 -17.25 6.02 -13.71
C ASN A 167 -18.11 6.14 -14.98
N HIS A 168 -17.55 5.88 -16.17
CA HIS A 168 -18.31 5.98 -17.42
C HIS A 168 -19.47 4.97 -17.51
N VAL A 169 -19.19 3.72 -17.14
CA VAL A 169 -20.21 2.65 -17.16
C VAL A 169 -21.31 2.95 -16.15
N ILE A 170 -20.94 3.31 -14.92
CA ILE A 170 -21.90 3.70 -13.88
C ILE A 170 -22.73 4.90 -14.32
N GLY A 171 -22.11 5.93 -14.89
CA GLY A 171 -22.82 7.10 -15.40
C GLY A 171 -23.89 6.71 -16.43
N SER A 172 -23.54 5.79 -17.34
CA SER A 172 -24.49 5.27 -18.34
C SER A 172 -25.66 4.52 -17.69
N ILE A 173 -25.41 3.74 -16.64
CA ILE A 173 -26.45 3.01 -15.90
C ILE A 173 -27.35 3.97 -15.13
N VAL A 174 -26.76 4.98 -14.48
CA VAL A 174 -27.52 6.00 -13.75
C VAL A 174 -28.39 6.82 -14.69
N ASP A 175 -27.86 7.24 -15.84
CA ASP A 175 -28.63 7.98 -16.85
C ASP A 175 -29.80 7.16 -17.39
N GLU A 176 -29.61 5.87 -17.63
CA GLU A 176 -30.67 4.96 -18.08
C GLU A 176 -31.71 4.73 -16.98
N ALA A 177 -31.29 4.56 -15.73
CA ALA A 177 -32.19 4.43 -14.59
C ALA A 177 -33.01 5.72 -14.35
N ILE A 178 -32.41 6.90 -14.54
CA ILE A 178 -33.10 8.19 -14.46
C ILE A 178 -34.13 8.33 -15.58
N LYS A 179 -33.76 8.01 -16.83
CA LYS A 179 -34.70 8.02 -17.95
C LYS A 179 -35.89 7.11 -17.68
N ALA A 180 -35.63 5.91 -17.15
CA ALA A 180 -36.68 4.99 -16.75
C ALA A 180 -37.59 5.60 -15.66
N LEU A 181 -37.06 6.33 -14.67
CA LEU A 181 -37.87 6.99 -13.65
C LEU A 181 -38.73 8.14 -14.18
N ASP A 182 -38.28 8.85 -15.22
CA ASP A 182 -38.97 10.02 -15.77
C ASP A 182 -40.17 9.64 -16.65
N HIS A 183 -40.27 8.38 -17.10
CA HIS A 183 -41.44 7.86 -17.80
C HIS A 183 -42.62 7.68 -16.83
N LYS A 184 -43.77 8.33 -17.11
CA LYS A 184 -44.96 8.35 -16.23
C LYS A 184 -45.50 6.96 -15.85
N ASP A 185 -45.35 5.98 -16.74
CA ASP A 185 -45.87 4.62 -16.54
C ASP A 185 -44.78 3.62 -16.11
N ALA A 186 -43.55 4.09 -15.86
CA ALA A 186 -42.45 3.20 -15.56
C ALA A 186 -42.54 2.61 -14.15
N LYS A 187 -42.34 1.30 -14.09
CA LYS A 187 -42.23 0.56 -12.83
C LYS A 187 -40.95 0.98 -12.12
N LYS A 188 -41.07 1.43 -10.86
CA LYS A 188 -39.94 1.74 -9.96
C LYS A 188 -38.99 0.57 -9.71
N GLU A 189 -39.44 -0.65 -10.02
CA GLU A 189 -38.68 -1.90 -9.89
C GLU A 189 -37.38 -1.89 -10.69
N LEU A 190 -37.38 -1.30 -11.90
CA LEU A 190 -36.21 -1.35 -12.78
C LEU A 190 -35.05 -0.46 -12.26
N PRO A 191 -35.27 0.83 -11.94
CA PRO A 191 -34.26 1.66 -11.29
C PRO A 191 -33.78 1.07 -9.96
N ALA A 192 -34.67 0.44 -9.19
CA ALA A 192 -34.32 -0.24 -7.95
C ALA A 192 -33.40 -1.44 -8.21
N TYR A 193 -33.71 -2.28 -9.19
CA TYR A 193 -32.88 -3.42 -9.59
C TYR A 193 -31.46 -2.97 -9.97
N LEU A 194 -31.33 -1.95 -10.83
CA LEU A 194 -30.03 -1.42 -11.24
C LEU A 194 -29.26 -0.82 -10.05
N TYR A 195 -29.95 -0.04 -9.21
CA TYR A 195 -29.34 0.56 -8.03
C TYR A 195 -28.81 -0.49 -7.05
N TYR A 196 -29.67 -1.43 -6.61
CA TYR A 196 -29.27 -2.45 -5.64
C TYR A 196 -28.26 -3.44 -6.21
N GLY A 197 -28.36 -3.76 -7.51
CA GLY A 197 -27.38 -4.58 -8.21
C GLY A 197 -25.97 -3.99 -8.09
N ILE A 198 -25.81 -2.71 -8.41
CA ILE A 198 -24.48 -2.08 -8.35
C ILE A 198 -24.06 -1.77 -6.91
N ALA A 199 -24.98 -1.28 -6.08
CA ALA A 199 -24.69 -0.93 -4.69
C ALA A 199 -24.14 -2.14 -3.92
N HIS A 200 -24.66 -3.34 -4.17
CA HIS A 200 -24.14 -4.57 -3.57
C HIS A 200 -22.70 -4.89 -4.01
N HIS A 201 -22.36 -4.55 -5.25
CA HIS A 201 -21.02 -4.72 -5.80
C HIS A 201 -20.08 -3.55 -5.52
N GLN A 202 -20.48 -2.53 -4.77
CA GLN A 202 -19.59 -1.50 -4.25
C GLN A 202 -19.43 -1.77 -2.75
N VAL A 203 -18.23 -2.17 -2.31
CA VAL A 203 -17.93 -2.54 -0.89
C VAL A 203 -16.98 -1.51 -0.27
N PHE A 204 -16.05 -0.97 -1.07
CA PHE A 204 -15.08 0.01 -0.61
C PHE A 204 -15.41 1.45 -1.06
N SER A 205 -16.20 1.61 -2.13
CA SER A 205 -16.63 2.92 -2.65
C SER A 205 -17.99 3.38 -2.11
N THR A 206 -18.78 2.46 -1.54
CA THR A 206 -20.05 2.72 -0.83
C THR A 206 -19.80 3.26 0.58
N ALA A 207 -19.22 4.45 0.63
CA ALA A 207 -19.76 5.42 1.56
C ALA A 207 -20.82 6.18 0.76
N THR A 208 -22.05 5.65 0.72
CA THR A 208 -23.16 6.60 0.69
C THR A 208 -22.87 7.57 1.83
N THR A 209 -22.93 8.87 1.58
CA THR A 209 -22.68 9.91 2.59
C THR A 209 -23.56 9.75 3.84
N LYS A 210 -24.54 8.84 3.78
CA LYS A 210 -25.42 8.37 4.83
C LYS A 210 -25.25 6.86 4.98
N ASN A 211 -24.45 6.43 5.96
CA ASN A 211 -24.36 5.04 6.38
C ASN A 211 -25.60 4.69 7.22
N LEU A 212 -26.26 3.57 6.90
CA LEU A 212 -27.48 3.09 7.57
C LEU A 212 -27.27 2.68 9.05
N LEU A 213 -26.01 2.57 9.50
CA LEU A 213 -25.65 2.28 10.88
C LEU A 213 -24.94 3.48 11.49
N ASN A 214 -25.41 3.82 12.70
CA ASN A 214 -25.07 4.96 13.55
C ASN A 214 -23.61 4.89 14.09
N GLU A 215 -22.64 4.61 13.23
CA GLU A 215 -21.21 4.46 13.54
C GLU A 215 -20.37 5.63 13.01
N SER A 216 -20.94 6.84 13.01
CA SER A 216 -20.32 8.06 12.46
C SER A 216 -18.92 8.35 13.04
N LYS A 217 -18.59 7.84 14.23
CA LYS A 217 -17.25 7.97 14.83
C LYS A 217 -16.31 6.79 14.56
N PHE A 218 -16.83 5.58 14.32
CA PHE A 218 -15.99 4.40 14.09
C PHE A 218 -15.51 4.30 12.64
N MET A 219 -16.29 4.83 11.68
CA MET A 219 -16.02 4.67 10.25
C MET A 219 -15.15 5.76 9.60
N LEU A 220 -14.92 6.90 10.26
CA LEU A 220 -14.04 7.96 9.72
C LEU A 220 -12.59 7.49 9.55
N LYS A 221 -12.08 6.69 10.50
CA LYS A 221 -10.70 6.19 10.47
C LYS A 221 -10.48 5.17 9.33
N PRO A 222 -11.34 4.14 9.15
CA PRO A 222 -11.26 3.25 8.00
C PRO A 222 -11.26 3.96 6.65
N LEU A 223 -12.12 4.97 6.45
CA LEU A 223 -12.17 5.71 5.18
C LEU A 223 -10.89 6.52 4.93
N SER A 224 -10.33 7.16 5.96
CA SER A 224 -9.03 7.82 5.83
C SER A 224 -7.91 6.82 5.51
N ALA A 225 -7.97 5.61 6.09
CA ALA A 225 -7.00 4.55 5.82
C ALA A 225 -7.12 4.05 4.37
N ILE A 226 -8.33 3.79 3.88
CA ILE A 226 -8.56 3.40 2.48
C ILE A 226 -8.06 4.49 1.53
N ARG A 227 -8.34 5.77 1.80
CA ARG A 227 -7.79 6.87 1.01
C ARG A 227 -6.26 6.90 1.05
N ALA A 228 -5.64 6.65 2.20
CA ALA A 228 -4.19 6.52 2.28
C ALA A 228 -3.67 5.35 1.44
N LEU A 229 -4.36 4.20 1.42
CA LEU A 229 -4.03 3.05 0.57
C LEU A 229 -4.15 3.39 -0.92
N THR A 230 -5.21 4.09 -1.35
CA THR A 230 -5.38 4.54 -2.75
C THR A 230 -4.25 5.47 -3.21
N PHE A 231 -3.62 6.18 -2.28
CA PHE A 231 -2.47 7.05 -2.53
C PHE A 231 -1.11 6.37 -2.31
N MET A 232 -1.05 5.06 -2.05
CA MET A 232 0.22 4.30 -1.95
C MET A 232 1.19 4.54 -3.11
N PRO A 233 0.75 4.59 -4.38
CA PRO A 233 1.67 4.85 -5.48
C PRO A 233 2.40 6.19 -5.42
N PHE A 234 1.90 7.14 -4.62
CA PHE A 234 2.55 8.40 -4.36
C PHE A 234 3.45 8.33 -3.12
N TRP A 235 2.93 7.90 -1.98
CA TRP A 235 3.66 8.03 -0.72
C TRP A 235 4.69 6.92 -0.48
N VAL A 236 4.50 5.70 -1.01
CA VAL A 236 5.48 4.61 -0.84
C VAL A 236 6.83 4.97 -1.46
N PRO A 237 6.92 5.47 -2.72
CA PRO A 237 8.19 5.96 -3.26
C PRO A 237 8.82 7.10 -2.45
N LEU A 238 8.01 7.96 -1.82
CA LEU A 238 8.53 9.01 -0.95
C LEU A 238 9.12 8.47 0.34
N VAL A 239 8.53 7.42 0.92
CA VAL A 239 9.09 6.74 2.09
C VAL A 239 10.42 6.07 1.75
N VAL A 240 10.51 5.40 0.60
CA VAL A 240 11.77 4.81 0.11
C VAL A 240 12.84 5.90 -0.07
N LEU A 241 12.52 6.96 -0.82
CA LEU A 241 13.42 8.12 -1.00
C LEU A 241 13.85 8.75 0.33
N SER A 242 12.95 8.82 1.32
CA SER A 242 13.25 9.38 2.64
C SER A 242 14.19 8.49 3.45
N ALA A 243 14.01 7.17 3.37
CA ALA A 243 14.90 6.21 4.00
C ALA A 243 16.29 6.22 3.35
N ASP A 244 16.36 6.33 2.03
CA ASP A 244 17.63 6.48 1.30
C ASP A 244 18.33 7.78 1.72
N ALA A 245 17.61 8.91 1.77
CA ALA A 245 18.16 10.18 2.24
C ALA A 245 18.61 10.12 3.71
N LEU A 246 17.86 9.43 4.57
CA LEU A 246 18.24 9.24 5.97
C LEU A 246 19.51 8.41 6.10
N SER A 247 19.71 7.42 5.23
CA SER A 247 20.90 6.58 5.18
C SER A 247 22.19 7.35 4.85
N ILE A 248 22.04 8.42 4.07
CA ILE A 248 23.12 9.33 3.71
C ILE A 248 23.52 10.22 4.91
N VAL A 249 22.57 10.59 5.75
CA VAL A 249 22.78 11.52 6.88
C VAL A 249 23.23 10.81 8.15
N LEU A 250 22.63 9.65 8.46
CA LEU A 250 22.99 8.89 9.64
C LEU A 250 24.29 8.12 9.34
N PRO A 251 25.41 8.40 10.02
CA PRO A 251 26.62 7.59 9.90
C PRO A 251 26.33 6.22 10.49
N HIS A 252 25.73 5.33 9.69
CA HIS A 252 25.75 3.93 10.03
C HIS A 252 27.22 3.51 10.02
N LYS A 253 27.69 2.99 11.14
CA LYS A 253 28.91 2.17 11.17
C LYS A 253 28.63 0.91 10.36
N GLN A 254 28.54 1.04 9.04
CA GLN A 254 28.22 -0.01 8.09
C GLN A 254 29.45 -0.90 7.94
N ALA A 255 29.71 -1.75 8.93
CA ALA A 255 30.77 -2.76 8.84
C ALA A 255 30.42 -3.91 7.87
N THR A 256 29.29 -3.85 7.15
CA THR A 256 28.83 -4.92 6.24
C THR A 256 28.78 -4.56 4.76
N LEU A 257 28.79 -3.28 4.36
CA LEU A 257 28.95 -2.92 2.94
C LEU A 257 30.37 -3.29 2.49
N PRO A 258 30.57 -4.08 1.42
CA PRO A 258 31.90 -4.43 0.91
C PRO A 258 32.70 -3.21 0.45
N ASN A 259 32.04 -2.08 0.26
CA ASN A 259 32.66 -0.81 -0.01
C ASN A 259 32.53 0.08 1.24
N ASP A 260 33.65 0.59 1.76
CA ASP A 260 33.73 1.60 2.83
C ASP A 260 33.08 2.92 2.36
N TRP A 261 31.76 2.95 2.26
CA TRP A 261 30.99 4.15 2.01
C TRP A 261 30.92 4.88 3.35
N GLY A 262 32.07 5.37 3.80
CA GLY A 262 32.12 6.36 4.86
C GLY A 262 31.24 7.55 4.49
N SER A 263 31.01 8.43 5.46
CA SER A 263 30.37 9.75 5.31
C SER A 263 30.53 10.31 3.89
N ILE A 264 29.48 10.93 3.32
CA ILE A 264 29.40 11.54 1.97
C ILE A 264 30.73 12.09 1.43
N ALA A 265 31.56 12.66 2.30
CA ALA A 265 32.93 13.07 2.05
C ALA A 265 33.83 12.04 1.30
N HIS A 266 33.53 10.74 1.37
CA HIS A 266 34.31 9.68 0.72
C HIS A 266 33.64 9.10 -0.54
N MET A 267 32.43 9.53 -0.89
CA MET A 267 31.77 9.04 -2.10
C MET A 267 32.45 9.61 -3.36
N GLY A 268 32.71 8.74 -4.33
CA GLY A 268 33.20 9.15 -5.63
C GLY A 268 32.16 10.00 -6.36
N GLY A 269 32.60 10.98 -7.17
CA GLY A 269 31.69 11.88 -7.89
C GLY A 269 30.62 11.15 -8.74
N TRP A 270 30.96 10.00 -9.31
CA TRP A 270 30.01 9.17 -10.07
C TRP A 270 28.88 8.60 -9.21
N GLN A 271 29.17 8.15 -7.99
CA GLN A 271 28.17 7.60 -7.07
C GLN A 271 27.15 8.67 -6.66
N ILE A 272 27.62 9.90 -6.44
CA ILE A 272 26.74 11.04 -6.15
C ILE A 272 25.80 11.31 -7.33
N VAL A 273 26.33 11.32 -8.56
CA VAL A 273 25.51 11.50 -9.77
C VAL A 273 24.47 10.39 -9.90
N GLU A 274 24.85 9.14 -9.66
CA GLU A 274 23.94 7.99 -9.70
C GLU A 274 22.79 8.12 -8.69
N ILE A 275 23.10 8.40 -7.42
CA ILE A 275 22.10 8.61 -6.36
C ILE A 275 21.15 9.76 -6.71
N LEU A 276 21.69 10.87 -7.24
CA LEU A 276 20.90 12.01 -7.67
C LEU A 276 19.94 11.65 -8.81
N VAL A 277 20.42 10.94 -9.83
CA VAL A 277 19.59 10.51 -10.96
C VAL A 277 18.46 9.60 -10.50
N ARG A 278 18.76 8.58 -9.67
CA ARG A 278 17.75 7.66 -9.11
C ARG A 278 16.70 8.42 -8.28
N SER A 279 17.14 9.36 -7.46
CA SER A 279 16.27 10.20 -6.63
C SER A 279 15.35 11.10 -7.46
N ILE A 280 15.88 11.71 -8.54
CA ILE A 280 15.09 12.53 -9.47
C ILE A 280 14.04 11.67 -10.17
N ILE A 281 14.40 10.48 -10.64
CA ILE A 281 13.45 9.55 -11.27
C ILE A 281 12.34 9.19 -10.28
N CYS A 282 12.71 8.74 -9.07
CA CYS A 282 11.74 8.37 -8.03
C CYS A 282 10.78 9.51 -7.69
N LEU A 283 11.30 10.73 -7.49
CA LEU A 283 10.49 11.91 -7.19
C LEU A 283 9.56 12.29 -8.35
N SER A 284 10.05 12.18 -9.59
CA SER A 284 9.24 12.44 -10.78
C SER A 284 8.08 11.45 -10.91
N MET A 285 8.33 10.16 -10.67
CA MET A 285 7.33 9.10 -10.69
C MET A 285 6.32 9.27 -9.55
N ALA A 286 6.77 9.60 -8.34
CA ALA A 286 5.88 9.90 -7.22
C ALA A 286 4.94 11.08 -7.54
N CYS A 287 5.48 12.18 -8.08
CA CYS A 287 4.68 13.34 -8.49
C CYS A 287 3.66 13.00 -9.59
N TYR A 288 4.06 12.18 -10.56
CA TYR A 288 3.17 11.68 -11.60
C TYR A 288 2.04 10.83 -11.04
N SER A 289 2.37 9.84 -10.19
CA SER A 289 1.40 8.99 -9.47
C SER A 289 0.42 9.82 -8.63
N ARG A 290 0.90 10.86 -7.94
CA ARG A 290 0.03 11.78 -7.18
C ARG A 290 -1.03 12.43 -8.05
N ARG A 291 -0.65 12.89 -9.25
CA ARG A 291 -1.58 13.51 -10.20
C ARG A 291 -2.63 12.49 -10.64
N LEU A 292 -2.21 11.28 -11.01
CA LEU A 292 -3.13 10.20 -11.42
C LEU A 292 -4.10 9.80 -10.31
N CYS A 293 -3.61 9.55 -9.10
CA CYS A 293 -4.46 9.22 -7.94
C CYS A 293 -5.46 10.34 -7.61
N ARG A 294 -5.07 11.62 -7.76
CA ARG A 294 -5.98 12.76 -7.59
C ARG A 294 -7.09 12.78 -8.63
N GLU A 295 -6.77 12.58 -9.91
CA GLU A 295 -7.79 12.54 -10.97
C GLU A 295 -8.70 11.31 -10.82
N ALA A 296 -8.14 10.15 -10.42
CA ALA A 296 -8.91 8.96 -10.10
C ALA A 296 -9.91 9.22 -8.96
N GLY A 297 -9.48 9.91 -7.90
CA GLY A 297 -10.36 10.30 -6.79
C GLY A 297 -11.53 11.19 -7.24
N LYS A 298 -11.35 12.07 -8.23
CA LYS A 298 -12.45 12.87 -8.79
C LYS A 298 -13.51 12.01 -9.49
N PHE A 299 -13.11 10.93 -10.15
CA PHE A 299 -14.06 9.98 -10.76
C PHE A 299 -14.85 9.23 -9.70
N GLU A 300 -14.19 8.81 -8.62
CA GLU A 300 -14.86 8.19 -7.48
C GLU A 300 -15.88 9.13 -6.83
N ASP A 301 -15.52 10.40 -6.60
CA ASP A 301 -16.42 11.40 -6.01
C ASP A 301 -17.64 11.70 -6.91
N LYS A 302 -17.45 11.75 -8.23
CA LYS A 302 -18.54 11.90 -9.21
C LYS A 302 -19.47 10.68 -9.21
N THR A 303 -18.88 9.48 -9.25
CA THR A 303 -19.59 8.20 -9.17
C THR A 303 -20.47 8.14 -7.92
N ARG A 304 -19.93 8.53 -6.75
CA ARG A 304 -20.69 8.63 -5.50
C ARG A 304 -21.82 9.65 -5.57
N THR A 305 -21.58 10.80 -6.18
CA THR A 305 -22.60 11.85 -6.32
C THR A 305 -23.77 11.38 -7.19
N TRP A 306 -23.47 10.73 -8.32
CA TRP A 306 -24.48 10.13 -9.20
C TRP A 306 -25.28 9.04 -8.50
N PHE A 307 -24.58 8.12 -7.81
CA PHE A 307 -25.24 7.07 -7.03
C PHE A 307 -26.12 7.61 -5.91
N GLY A 308 -25.65 8.63 -5.19
CA GLY A 308 -26.44 9.28 -4.14
C GLY A 308 -27.70 9.95 -4.68
N GLY A 309 -27.60 10.58 -5.86
CA GLY A 309 -28.76 11.15 -6.56
C GLY A 309 -29.76 10.08 -7.00
N LEU A 310 -29.28 8.96 -7.55
CA LEU A 310 -30.14 7.85 -7.95
C LEU A 310 -30.83 7.21 -6.74
N ALA A 311 -30.09 6.97 -5.65
CA ALA A 311 -30.63 6.41 -4.40
C ALA A 311 -31.82 7.22 -3.87
N GLN A 312 -31.69 8.55 -3.86
CA GLN A 312 -32.75 9.46 -3.41
C GLN A 312 -34.02 9.40 -4.27
N ARG A 313 -33.88 9.14 -5.57
CA ARG A 313 -35.03 9.03 -6.48
C ARG A 313 -35.69 7.65 -6.40
N VAL A 314 -34.90 6.59 -6.21
CA VAL A 314 -35.38 5.21 -6.09
C VAL A 314 -36.15 5.01 -4.78
N ASP A 315 -35.58 5.44 -3.65
CA ASP A 315 -36.19 5.34 -2.32
C ASP A 315 -36.15 6.69 -1.58
N PRO A 316 -37.10 7.60 -1.88
CA PRO A 316 -37.15 8.91 -1.23
C PRO A 316 -37.46 8.80 0.28
N ASP A 317 -38.12 7.73 0.71
CA ASP A 317 -38.47 7.54 2.11
C ASP A 317 -37.27 7.04 2.93
N SER A 318 -36.35 6.28 2.34
CA SER A 318 -35.02 6.07 2.94
C SER A 318 -34.30 7.40 3.16
N ALA A 319 -34.28 8.29 2.17
CA ALA A 319 -33.59 9.58 2.30
C ALA A 319 -34.18 10.46 3.43
N LYS A 320 -35.51 10.43 3.63
CA LYS A 320 -36.19 11.09 4.75
C LYS A 320 -35.87 10.44 6.09
N ARG A 321 -35.88 9.10 6.16
CA ARG A 321 -35.49 8.35 7.37
C ARG A 321 -34.06 8.72 7.78
N ASP A 322 -33.14 8.77 6.82
CA ASP A 322 -31.76 9.15 7.06
C ASP A 322 -31.61 10.60 7.53
N HIS A 323 -32.38 11.54 6.96
CA HIS A 323 -32.39 12.93 7.42
C HIS A 323 -32.85 13.04 8.88
N ARG A 324 -33.94 12.34 9.22
CA ARG A 324 -34.47 12.30 10.59
C ARG A 324 -33.48 11.68 11.58
N LEU A 325 -32.78 10.62 11.19
CA LEU A 325 -31.71 10.01 12.00
C LEU A 325 -30.54 10.98 12.23
N GLN A 326 -30.13 11.71 11.19
CA GLN A 326 -29.08 12.71 11.30
C GLN A 326 -29.45 13.86 12.25
N GLU A 327 -30.71 14.32 12.21
CA GLU A 327 -31.22 15.35 13.14
C GLU A 327 -31.19 14.86 14.59
N LEU A 328 -31.68 13.64 14.84
CA LEU A 328 -31.65 13.04 16.18
C LEU A 328 -30.21 12.91 16.70
N TYR A 329 -29.26 12.55 15.84
CA TYR A 329 -27.85 12.47 16.21
C TYR A 329 -27.24 13.83 16.56
N ASN A 330 -27.50 14.86 15.75
CA ASN A 330 -27.01 16.20 16.04
C ASN A 330 -27.55 16.70 17.39
N GLN A 331 -28.82 16.42 17.69
CA GLN A 331 -29.42 16.70 18.99
C GLN A 331 -28.73 15.95 20.14
N GLU A 332 -28.39 14.66 19.97
CA GLU A 332 -27.66 13.89 20.98
C GLU A 332 -26.22 14.38 21.20
N ALA A 333 -25.50 14.72 20.11
CA ALA A 333 -24.15 15.25 20.19
C ALA A 333 -24.11 16.59 20.95
N ASP A 334 -25.10 17.46 20.72
CA ASP A 334 -25.22 18.73 21.44
C ASP A 334 -25.61 18.53 22.90
N ARG A 335 -26.49 17.57 23.22
CA ARG A 335 -26.76 17.16 24.61
C ARG A 335 -25.49 16.67 25.31
N ALA A 336 -24.66 15.86 24.65
CA ALA A 336 -23.41 15.37 25.21
C ALA A 336 -22.37 16.48 25.44
N ARG A 337 -22.26 17.43 24.50
CA ARG A 337 -21.40 18.62 24.65
C ARG A 337 -21.87 19.50 25.81
N ASN A 338 -23.17 19.73 25.93
CA ASN A 338 -23.76 20.49 27.03
C ASN A 338 -23.52 19.81 28.39
N LYS A 339 -23.64 18.47 28.44
CA LYS A 339 -23.33 17.70 29.66
C LYS A 339 -21.85 17.86 30.08
N LYS A 340 -20.90 17.76 29.14
CA LYS A 340 -19.47 17.98 29.40
C LYS A 340 -19.16 19.41 29.86
N ARG A 341 -19.82 20.41 29.27
CA ARG A 341 -19.67 21.82 29.64
C ARG A 341 -20.21 22.11 31.04
N ASN A 342 -21.27 21.42 31.45
CA ASN A 342 -21.84 21.58 32.78
C ASN A 342 -21.04 20.82 33.85
N SER A 343 -20.45 19.66 33.53
CA SER A 343 -19.63 18.89 34.48
C SER A 343 -18.26 19.52 34.79
N GLY A 344 -17.77 20.44 33.97
CA GLY A 344 -16.50 21.16 34.23
C GLY A 344 -16.66 22.44 35.06
N LYS A 345 -17.86 22.75 35.55
CA LYS A 345 -18.15 23.95 36.37
C LYS A 345 -18.51 23.64 37.83
N ALA A 346 -18.65 22.36 38.17
CA ALA A 346 -18.82 21.85 39.53
C ALA A 346 -17.47 21.30 39.99
#